data_AF-A0AAU6DJE9-F1
#
_entry.id   AF-A0AAU6DJE9-F1
#
_cell.length_a   1.000
_cell.length_b   1.000
_cell.length_c   1.000
_cell.angle_alpha   90.00
_cell.angle_beta   90.00
_cell.angle_gamma   90.00
#
_symmetry.space_group_name_H-M   'P 1'
#
loop_
_entity.id
_entity.type
_entity.pdbx_description
1 polymer ?
#
loop_
_entity_poly.entity_id
_entity_poly.type
_entity_poly.pdbx_seq_one_letter_code
_entity_poly.pdbx_strand_id
1 'polypeptide(L)'
;MSTQTNSNTPSGAPAGRPSHHWVISLDKPNVGVGSWHSAYTPAPGATRQGEFQAIKDLVFSQNPAMAGAVVVFFSLERNDL
;
A
#
# COMPACT_ATOMS: atom_id res chain seq x y z
N MET A 1 -35.91 -30.96 27.45
CA MET A 1 -35.22 -30.62 26.18
C MET A 1 -35.70 -29.25 25.73
N SER A 2 -34.85 -28.24 25.83
CA SER A 2 -35.09 -26.92 25.23
C SER A 2 -33.73 -26.35 24.81
N THR A 3 -33.64 -26.06 23.52
CA THR A 3 -32.45 -25.78 22.71
C THR A 3 -31.74 -24.48 23.11
N GLN A 4 -30.42 -24.57 23.32
CA GLN A 4 -29.52 -23.44 23.48
C GLN A 4 -29.24 -22.83 22.09
N THR A 5 -29.67 -21.59 21.89
CA THR A 5 -29.39 -20.82 20.67
C THR A 5 -27.93 -20.37 20.70
N ASN A 6 -27.09 -20.96 19.85
CA ASN A 6 -25.73 -20.47 19.59
C ASN A 6 -25.82 -19.20 18.74
N SER A 7 -25.65 -18.04 19.39
CA SER A 7 -25.38 -16.78 18.72
C SER A 7 -23.93 -16.77 18.24
N ASN A 8 -23.67 -17.41 17.08
CA ASN A 8 -22.42 -17.19 16.34
C ASN A 8 -22.45 -15.78 15.76
N THR A 9 -22.01 -14.81 16.55
CA THR A 9 -21.58 -13.51 16.05
C THR A 9 -20.43 -13.77 15.08
N PRO A 10 -20.47 -13.30 13.81
CA PRO A 10 -19.27 -13.30 12.98
C PRO A 10 -18.27 -12.39 13.69
N SER A 11 -17.25 -13.01 14.28
CA SER A 11 -16.08 -12.31 14.80
C SER A 11 -15.54 -11.48 13.64
N GLY A 12 -15.63 -10.16 13.73
CA GLY A 12 -15.05 -9.25 12.75
C GLY A 12 -13.59 -9.64 12.58
N ALA A 13 -13.22 -10.11 11.39
CA ALA A 13 -11.86 -10.49 11.10
C ALA A 13 -10.95 -9.32 11.50
N PRO A 14 -9.89 -9.55 12.29
CA PRO A 14 -8.91 -8.50 12.54
C PRO A 14 -8.50 -7.94 11.19
N ALA A 15 -8.44 -6.61 11.06
CA ALA A 15 -7.98 -5.96 9.83
C ALA A 15 -6.69 -6.66 9.41
N GLY A 16 -6.77 -7.44 8.32
CA GLY A 16 -5.72 -8.39 7.96
C GLY A 16 -4.39 -7.67 7.83
N ARG A 17 -3.30 -8.34 8.24
CA ARG A 17 -1.93 -7.83 8.05
C ARG A 17 -1.79 -7.36 6.59
N PRO A 18 -1.16 -6.19 6.32
CA PRO A 18 -1.07 -5.70 4.96
C PRO A 18 -0.43 -6.73 4.03
N SER A 19 -1.15 -7.06 2.97
CA SER A 19 -0.84 -8.22 2.11
C SER A 19 0.34 -8.00 1.17
N HIS A 20 0.73 -6.74 0.95
CA HIS A 20 1.81 -6.35 0.06
C HIS A 20 2.76 -5.36 0.73
N HIS A 21 3.98 -5.30 0.19
CA HIS A 21 4.97 -4.29 0.50
C HIS A 21 5.36 -3.59 -0.80
N TRP A 22 5.44 -2.26 -0.76
CA TRP A 22 5.89 -1.47 -1.90
C TRP A 22 7.17 -0.71 -1.59
N VAL A 23 7.96 -0.49 -2.64
CA VAL A 23 9.14 0.37 -2.64
C VAL A 23 9.08 1.25 -3.88
N ILE A 24 9.31 2.54 -3.72
CA ILE A 24 9.43 3.49 -4.83
C ILE A 24 10.67 4.35 -4.63
N SER A 25 11.47 4.50 -5.68
CA SER A 25 12.61 5.41 -5.69
C SER A 25 12.37 6.49 -6.71
N LEU A 26 12.66 7.73 -6.30
CA LEU A 26 12.44 8.92 -7.10
C LEU A 26 13.74 9.69 -7.26
N ASP A 27 13.92 10.29 -8.43
CA ASP A 27 14.98 11.24 -8.72
C ASP A 27 14.36 12.56 -9.20
N LYS A 28 14.77 13.66 -8.57
CA LYS A 28 14.39 15.01 -9.00
C LYS A 28 15.64 15.89 -9.14
N PRO A 29 15.89 16.44 -10.34
CA PRO A 29 17.00 17.36 -10.56
C PRO A 29 17.01 18.52 -9.55
N ASN A 30 18.20 18.85 -9.04
CA ASN A 30 18.43 19.90 -8.04
C ASN A 30 17.74 19.70 -6.69
N VAL A 31 17.11 18.55 -6.46
CA VAL A 31 16.50 18.19 -5.16
C VAL A 31 17.19 16.95 -4.60
N GLY A 32 17.33 15.90 -5.40
CA GLY A 32 18.05 14.69 -5.04
C GLY A 32 17.30 13.40 -5.33
N VAL A 33 17.85 12.30 -4.82
CA VAL A 33 17.33 10.95 -4.95
C VAL A 33 16.86 10.45 -3.58
N GLY A 34 15.72 9.77 -3.54
CA GLY A 34 15.19 9.17 -2.33
C GLY A 34 14.41 7.89 -2.60
N SER A 35 14.23 7.08 -1.55
CA SER A 35 13.43 5.85 -1.58
C SER A 35 12.42 5.87 -0.44
N TRP A 36 11.20 5.44 -0.74
CA TRP A 36 10.10 5.28 0.22
C TRP A 36 9.56 3.87 0.11
N HIS A 37 9.03 3.36 1.21
CA HIS A 37 8.41 2.04 1.25
C HIS A 37 7.34 1.99 2.33
N SER A 38 6.35 1.12 2.14
CA SER A 38 5.35 0.84 3.17
C SER A 38 4.63 -0.48 2.91
N ALA A 39 3.92 -0.95 3.91
CA ALA A 39 3.04 -2.09 3.79
C ALA A 39 1.64 -1.61 3.37
N TYR A 40 0.99 -2.32 2.45
CA TYR A 40 -0.27 -1.92 1.84
C TYR A 40 -1.12 -3.13 1.47
N THR A 41 -2.44 -2.96 1.41
CA THR A 41 -3.37 -3.96 0.87
C THR A 41 -4.12 -3.35 -0.31
N PRO A 42 -3.86 -3.84 -1.54
CA PRO A 42 -4.59 -3.42 -2.73
C PRO A 42 -6.10 -3.62 -2.60
N ALA A 43 -6.86 -2.69 -3.15
CA ALA A 43 -8.31 -2.87 -3.27
C ALA A 43 -8.63 -4.06 -4.19
N PRO A 44 -9.77 -4.76 -3.99
CA PRO A 44 -10.21 -5.79 -4.92
C PRO A 44 -10.33 -5.24 -6.35
N GLY A 45 -9.73 -5.94 -7.33
CA GLY A 45 -9.73 -5.50 -8.73
C GLY A 45 -8.73 -4.37 -9.05
N ALA A 46 -7.90 -3.95 -8.08
CA ALA A 46 -6.84 -2.99 -8.34
C ALA A 46 -5.83 -3.53 -9.36
N THR A 47 -5.34 -2.63 -10.21
CA THR A 47 -4.26 -2.94 -11.14
C THR A 47 -2.94 -2.44 -10.58
N ARG A 48 -1.84 -3.12 -10.92
CA ARG A 48 -0.49 -2.66 -10.54
C ARG A 48 -0.22 -1.21 -10.98
N GLN A 49 -0.77 -0.80 -12.14
CA GLN A 49 -0.63 0.56 -12.66
C GLN A 49 -1.44 1.57 -11.83
N GLY A 50 -2.66 1.22 -11.39
CA GLY A 50 -3.45 2.06 -10.50
C GLY A 50 -2.76 2.25 -9.15
N GLU A 51 -2.24 1.16 -8.58
CA GLU A 51 -1.52 1.21 -7.30
C GLU A 51 -0.21 1.99 -7.41
N PHE A 52 0.52 1.85 -8.50
CA PHE A 52 1.69 2.67 -8.79
C PHE A 52 1.36 4.17 -8.73
N GLN A 53 0.28 4.59 -9.39
CA GLN A 53 -0.12 6.00 -9.43
C GLN A 53 -0.56 6.48 -8.04
N ALA A 54 -1.35 5.69 -7.31
CA ALA A 54 -1.80 6.00 -5.95
C ALA A 54 -0.62 6.14 -4.97
N ILE A 55 0.36 5.24 -5.03
CA ILE A 55 1.56 5.29 -4.19
C ILE A 55 2.42 6.51 -4.54
N LYS A 56 2.58 6.83 -5.84
CA LYS A 56 3.33 8.02 -6.27
C LYS A 56 2.68 9.30 -5.74
N ASP A 57 1.36 9.42 -5.85
CA ASP A 57 0.62 10.58 -5.35
C ASP A 57 0.68 10.69 -3.83
N LEU A 58 0.63 9.55 -3.12
CA LEU A 58 0.86 9.50 -1.68
C LEU A 58 2.25 10.04 -1.32
N VAL A 59 3.31 9.57 -1.98
CA VAL A 59 4.68 10.03 -1.71
C VAL A 59 4.83 11.53 -1.98
N PHE A 60 4.23 12.04 -3.05
CA PHE A 60 4.23 13.47 -3.35
C PHE A 60 3.44 14.31 -2.33
N SER A 61 2.32 13.79 -1.82
CA SER A 61 1.55 14.47 -0.78
C SER A 61 2.33 14.58 0.53
N GLN A 62 3.10 13.54 0.88
CA GLN A 62 3.95 13.51 2.07
C GLN A 62 5.26 14.28 1.89
N ASN A 63 5.76 14.37 0.66
CA ASN A 63 7.03 15.02 0.32
C ASN A 63 6.84 15.99 -0.86
N PRO A 64 6.22 17.17 -0.65
CA PRO A 64 5.94 18.11 -1.74
C PRO A 64 7.18 18.54 -2.53
N ALA A 65 8.36 18.55 -1.91
CA ALA A 65 9.63 18.83 -2.58
C ALA A 65 9.92 17.85 -3.73
N MET A 66 9.43 16.61 -3.63
CA MET A 66 9.58 15.57 -4.64
C MET A 66 8.47 15.58 -5.70
N ALA A 67 7.48 16.47 -5.61
CA ALA A 67 6.43 16.57 -6.63
C ALA A 67 7.05 16.76 -8.03
N GLY A 68 6.61 15.95 -8.99
CA GLY A 68 7.15 15.95 -10.36
C GLY A 68 8.49 15.23 -10.53
N ALA A 69 8.98 14.51 -9.52
CA ALA A 69 10.15 13.63 -9.66
C ALA A 69 9.90 12.49 -10.65
N VAL A 70 10.98 12.00 -11.26
CA VAL A 70 10.98 10.80 -12.10
C VAL A 70 11.03 9.57 -11.20
N VAL A 71 10.19 8.58 -11.48
CA VAL A 71 10.30 7.28 -10.81
C VAL A 71 11.41 6.48 -11.46
N VAL A 72 12.46 6.16 -10.70
CA VAL A 72 13.61 5.37 -11.17
C VAL A 72 13.49 3.89 -10.81
N PHE A 73 12.72 3.56 -9.78
CA PHE A 73 12.42 2.19 -9.39
C PHE A 73 11.04 2.09 -8.74
N PHE A 74 10.33 1.00 -9.02
CA PHE A 74 9.07 0.66 -8.34
C PHE A 74 8.93 -0.85 -8.20
N SER A 75 8.65 -1.31 -6.97
CA SER A 75 8.18 -2.66 -6.70
C SER A 75 6.93 -2.65 -5.83
N LEU A 76 6.05 -3.61 -6.09
CA LEU A 76 4.87 -3.94 -5.30
C LEU A 76 4.77 -5.46 -5.30
N GLU A 77 5.02 -6.07 -4.15
CA GLU A 77 5.14 -7.51 -3.99
C GLU A 77 4.33 -7.99 -2.79
N ARG A 78 3.96 -9.28 -2.78
CA ARG A 78 3.28 -9.90 -1.63
C ARG A 78 4.21 -9.89 -0.42
N ASN A 79 3.64 -9.71 0.76
CA ASN A 79 4.35 -9.56 2.04
C ASN A 79 4.24 -10.84 2.90
N ASP A 80 4.62 -11.98 2.32
CA ASP A 80 4.41 -13.33 2.88
C ASP A 80 5.65 -13.89 3.62
N LEU A 81 6.42 -13.02 4.29
CA LEU A 81 7.58 -13.41 5.11
C LEU A 81 7.20 -14.38 6.25
#